data_AF-A0A525W3G6-F1
#
_entry.id   AF-A0A525W3G6-F1
#
_cell.length_a   1.000
_cell.length_b   1.000
_cell.length_c   1.000
_cell.angle_alpha   90.00
_cell.angle_beta   90.00
_cell.angle_gamma   90.00
#
_symmetry.space_group_name_H-M   'P 1'
#
loop_
_entity.id
_entity.type
_entity.pdbx_description
1 polymer ?
#
loop_
_entity_poly.entity_id
_entity_poly.type
_entity_poly.pdbx_seq_one_letter_code
_entity_poly.pdbx_strand_id
1 'polypeptide(L)' 'MTTALKHKHLVLDQRKIDAAKRYFGVTSEQEAIDKALSLLIEEQRLSKALRPLKGILKGDDRPWPYR' A
#
# COMPACT_ATOMS: atom_id res chain seq x y z
N MET A 1 15.13 -12.30 -5.90
CA MET A 1 15.44 -11.46 -7.06
C MET A 1 14.14 -10.94 -7.62
N THR A 2 13.89 -9.64 -7.58
CA THR A 2 12.72 -9.01 -8.20
C THR A 2 12.97 -8.89 -9.70
N THR A 3 12.21 -9.63 -10.51
CA THR A 3 12.30 -9.58 -11.97
C THR A 3 11.54 -8.34 -12.46
N ALA A 4 12.27 -7.29 -12.86
CA ALA A 4 11.67 -6.12 -13.48
C ALA A 4 11.38 -6.39 -14.95
N LEU A 5 10.11 -6.52 -15.32
CA LEU A 5 9.67 -6.67 -16.71
C LEU A 5 9.31 -5.29 -17.28
N LYS A 6 10.03 -4.88 -18.34
CA LYS A 6 9.74 -3.63 -19.06
C LYS A 6 8.68 -3.87 -20.12
N HIS A 7 7.50 -3.28 -19.95
CA HIS A 7 6.42 -3.34 -20.94
C HIS A 7 6.42 -2.08 -21.82
N LYS A 8 6.48 -2.26 -23.15
CA LYS A 8 6.51 -1.15 -24.12
C LYS A 8 5.15 -0.44 -24.31
N HIS A 9 4.05 -1.08 -23.93
CA HIS A 9 2.68 -0.61 -24.22
C HIS A 9 1.77 -0.61 -22.98
N LEU A 10 2.33 -0.37 -21.80
CA LEU A 10 1.53 -0.27 -20.58
C LEU A 10 0.68 1.02 -20.64
N VAL A 11 -0.65 0.87 -20.73
CA VAL A 11 -1.59 1.99 -20.70
C VAL A 11 -2.14 2.11 -19.29
N LEU A 12 -1.80 3.21 -18.61
CA LEU A 12 -2.29 3.55 -17.27
C LEU A 12 -3.08 4.85 -17.33
N ASP A 13 -4.00 5.00 -16.39
CA ASP A 13 -4.73 6.24 -16.20
C ASP A 13 -3.80 7.31 -15.61
N GLN A 14 -3.48 8.32 -16.43
CA GLN A 14 -2.60 9.42 -16.07
C GLN A 14 -3.09 10.18 -14.82
N ARG A 15 -4.40 10.27 -14.60
CA ARG A 15 -4.95 10.98 -13.43
C ARG A 15 -4.56 10.29 -12.12
N LYS A 16 -4.47 8.96 -12.14
CA LYS A 16 -4.03 8.17 -10.99
C LYS A 16 -2.54 8.33 -10.74
N ILE A 17 -1.74 8.41 -11.81
CA ILE A 17 -0.30 8.69 -11.72
C ILE A 17 -0.08 10.09 -11.12
N ASP A 18 -0.81 11.10 -11.60
CA ASP A 18 -0.69 12.47 -11.08
C ASP A 18 -1.14 12.58 -9.61
N ALA A 19 -2.13 11.78 -9.20
CA ALA A 19 -2.52 11.69 -7.80
C ALA A 19 -1.41 11.04 -6.96
N ALA A 20 -0.80 9.95 -7.44
CA ALA A 20 0.31 9.29 -6.77
C ALA A 20 1.54 10.22 -6.66
N LYS A 21 1.88 10.96 -7.72
CA LYS A 21 2.95 11.96 -7.71
C LYS A 21 2.74 13.02 -6.63
N ARG A 22 1.52 13.55 -6.52
CA ARG A 22 1.13 14.51 -5.48
C ARG A 22 1.20 13.90 -4.08
N TYR A 23 0.68 12.69 -3.91
CA TYR A 23 0.67 11.99 -2.63
C TYR A 23 2.09 11.69 -2.12
N PHE A 24 2.99 11.25 -3.00
CA PHE A 24 4.37 10.93 -2.63
C PHE A 24 5.35 12.10 -2.75
N GLY A 25 4.93 13.26 -3.27
CA GLY A 25 5.78 14.43 -3.47
C GLY A 25 6.88 14.24 -4.53
N VAL A 26 6.63 13.41 -5.55
CA VAL A 26 7.63 13.05 -6.56
C VAL A 26 7.28 13.61 -7.94
N THR A 27 8.30 13.86 -8.76
CA THR A 27 8.14 14.40 -10.12
C THR A 27 8.20 13.33 -11.21
N SER A 28 8.76 12.15 -10.91
CA SER A 28 8.86 11.03 -11.84
C SER A 28 7.66 10.08 -11.73
N GLU A 29 7.10 9.66 -12.86
CA GLU A 29 6.03 8.66 -12.90
C GLU A 29 6.51 7.29 -12.44
N GLN A 30 7.70 6.88 -12.88
CA GLN A 30 8.29 5.61 -12.46
C GLN A 30 8.43 5.52 -10.94
N GLU A 31 8.97 6.57 -10.31
CA GLU A 31 9.10 6.66 -8.86
C GLU A 31 7.73 6.67 -8.15
N ALA A 32 6.74 7.38 -8.69
CA ALA A 32 5.38 7.38 -8.14
C ALA A 32 4.75 5.98 -8.17
N ILE A 33 4.91 5.26 -9.28
CA ILE A 33 4.40 3.89 -9.45
C ILE A 33 5.14 2.94 -8.50
N ASP A 34 6.47 3.04 -8.39
CA ASP A 34 7.27 2.19 -7.53
C ASP A 34 6.91 2.36 -6.04
N LYS A 35 6.75 3.62 -5.60
CA LYS A 35 6.28 3.94 -4.23
C LYS A 35 4.85 3.46 -3.99
N ALA A 36 3.95 3.61 -4.96
CA ALA A 36 2.57 3.13 -4.85
C ALA A 36 2.50 1.59 -4.69
N LEU A 37 3.29 0.86 -5.48
CA LEU A 37 3.35 -0.60 -5.41
C LEU A 37 3.97 -1.07 -4.09
N SER A 38 5.02 -0.39 -3.64
CA SER A 38 5.65 -0.65 -2.33
C SER A 38 4.64 -0.47 -1.19
N LEU A 39 3.91 0.65 -1.18
CA LEU A 39 2.88 0.93 -0.17
C LEU A 39 1.77 -0.14 -0.17
N LEU A 40 1.30 -0.57 -1.35
CA LEU A 40 0.27 -1.61 -1.46
C LEU A 40 0.72 -2.94 -0.83
N ILE A 41 1.98 -3.33 -1.03
CA ILE A 41 2.54 -4.56 -0.46
C ILE A 41 2.60 -4.44 1.07
N GLU A 42 3.04 -3.30 1.59
CA GLU A 42 3.08 -3.04 3.03
C GLU A 42 1.69 -3.07 3.66
N GLU A 43 0.72 -2.41 3.04
CA GLU A 43 -0.66 -2.36 3.52
C GLU A 43 -1.31 -3.76 3.49
N GLN A 44 -1.02 -4.58 2.48
CA GLN A 44 -1.48 -5.96 2.43
C GLN A 44 -0.85 -6.80 3.57
N ARG A 45 0.43 -6.60 3.89
CA ARG A 45 1.10 -7.28 5.01
C ARG A 45 0.48 -6.86 6.35
N LEU A 46 0.27 -5.56 6.55
CA LEU A 46 -0.38 -5.01 7.73
C LEU A 46 -1.79 -5.58 7.89
N SER A 47 -2.60 -5.52 6.83
CA SER A 47 -3.97 -6.03 6.82
C SER A 47 -4.04 -7.52 7.15
N LYS A 48 -3.11 -8.33 6.64
CA LYS A 48 -3.01 -9.76 6.98
C LYS A 48 -2.65 -9.99 8.44
N ALA A 49 -1.75 -9.17 9.01
CA ALA A 49 -1.36 -9.27 10.41
C ALA A 49 -2.48 -8.80 11.37
N LEU A 50 -3.26 -7.79 10.97
CA LEU A 50 -4.35 -7.23 11.78
C LEU A 50 -5.65 -8.02 11.69
N ARG A 51 -5.93 -8.71 10.57
CA ARG A 51 -7.18 -9.47 10.38
C ARG A 51 -7.49 -10.46 11.52
N PRO A 52 -6.54 -11.26 12.04
CA PRO A 52 -6.80 -12.17 13.16
C PRO A 52 -7.14 -11.46 14.46
N LEU A 53 -6.66 -10.23 14.65
CA LEU A 53 -6.84 -9.46 15.87
C LEU A 53 -8.28 -8.98 16.06
N LYS A 54 -9.09 -8.90 14.98
CA LYS A 54 -10.50 -8.46 15.03
C LYS A 54 -10.73 -7.15 15.81
N GLY A 55 -9.75 -6.26 15.85
CA GLY A 55 -9.80 -5.02 16.63
C GLY A 55 -9.40 -5.14 18.11
N ILE A 56 -8.99 -6.32 18.55
CA ILE A 56 -8.45 -6.59 19.89
C ILE A 56 -6.92 -6.64 19.80
N LEU A 57 -6.23 -5.75 20.50
CA LEU A 57 -4.77 -5.77 20.51
C LEU A 57 -4.27 -7.07 21.16
N LYS A 58 -3.18 -7.64 20.62
CA LYS A 58 -2.58 -8.85 21.20
C LYS A 58 -2.13 -8.54 22.63
N GLY A 59 -2.70 -9.23 23.61
CA GLY A 59 -2.45 -8.99 25.04
C GLY A 59 -3.42 -8.00 25.69
N ASP A 60 -4.49 -7.59 25.01
CA ASP A 60 -5.60 -6.87 25.62
C ASP A 60 -6.63 -7.86 26.16
N ASP A 61 -6.61 -8.06 27.48
CA ASP A 61 -7.57 -8.92 28.18
C ASP A 61 -8.89 -8.21 28.52
N ARG A 62 -9.05 -6.93 28.11
CA ARG A 62 -10.27 -6.17 28.37
C ARG A 62 -11.39 -6.62 27.42
N PRO A 63 -12.62 -6.83 27.93
CA PRO A 63 -13.74 -7.19 27.08
C PRO A 63 -14.11 -6.02 26.14
N TRP A 64 -14.23 -6.32 24.84
CA TRP A 64 -14.78 -5.38 23.86
C TRP A 64 -16.32 -5.29 24.00
N PRO A 65 -16.95 -4.10 23.88
CA PRO A 65 -16.34 -2.78 23.68
C PRO A 65 -15.75 -2.21 24.98
N TYR A 66 -14.66 -1.45 24.86
CA TYR A 66 -14.04 -0.75 26.00
C TYR A 66 -15.09 0.14 26.69
N ARG A 67 -15.27 -0.04 28.00
CA ARG A 67 -16.07 0.86 28.85
C ARG A 67 -15.24 2.04 29.34
#